data_AF-A0A940SSS4-F1
#
_entry.id   AF-A0A940SSS4-F1
#
_cell.length_a   1.000
_cell.length_b   1.000
_cell.length_c   1.000
_cell.angle_alpha   90.00
_cell.angle_beta   90.00
_cell.angle_gamma   90.00
#
_symmetry.space_group_name_H-M   'P 1'
#
loop_
_entity.id
_entity.type
_entity.pdbx_description
1 polymer ?
#
loop_
_entity_poly.entity_id
_entity_poly.type
_entity_poly.pdbx_seq_one_letter_code
_entity_poly.pdbx_strand_id
1 'polypeptide(L)'
;DYGLLHDVLLNWGTELDLHFSIEEVPESEYEARLRSGDYVLALYAVTGAYHDATAVLERFLADPYLRCTERAAVRRLLERAAAAPVLSDCVELYRQAEELLLSDYCFIPLFYKQRYLICKNGVSDVVFNPVSGQVEFSQAKFYQS
;
A
#
# COMPACT_ATOMS: atom_id res chain seq x y z
N ASP A 1 -11.74 -0.08 4.66
CA ASP A 1 -13.20 -0.01 4.49
C ASP A 1 -13.67 -1.44 4.26
N TYR A 2 -14.38 -2.01 5.24
CA TYR A 2 -14.77 -3.42 5.21
C TYR A 2 -15.87 -3.70 4.18
N GLY A 3 -16.70 -2.69 3.88
CA GLY A 3 -17.76 -2.80 2.88
C GLY A 3 -17.20 -3.02 1.48
N LEU A 4 -16.25 -2.19 1.07
CA LEU A 4 -15.61 -2.32 -0.25
C LEU A 4 -14.90 -3.67 -0.44
N LEU A 5 -14.22 -4.16 0.59
CA LEU A 5 -13.57 -5.48 0.53
C LEU A 5 -14.60 -6.60 0.35
N HIS A 6 -15.72 -6.53 1.08
CA HIS A 6 -16.80 -7.50 0.96
C HIS A 6 -17.40 -7.48 -0.44
N ASP A 7 -17.68 -6.29 -1.00
CA ASP A 7 -18.23 -6.13 -2.34
C ASP A 7 -17.32 -6.73 -3.43
N VAL A 8 -16.00 -6.51 -3.32
CA VAL A 8 -15.03 -7.10 -4.25
C VAL A 8 -15.05 -8.62 -4.19
N LEU A 9 -15.04 -9.20 -2.99
CA LEU A 9 -15.02 -10.65 -2.81
C LEU A 9 -16.33 -11.31 -3.29
N LEU A 10 -17.47 -10.65 -3.09
CA LEU A 10 -18.75 -11.11 -3.64
C LEU A 10 -18.73 -11.11 -5.18
N ASN A 11 -18.21 -10.03 -5.77
CA ASN A 11 -18.10 -9.92 -7.23
C ASN A 11 -17.17 -11.00 -7.79
N TRP A 12 -15.99 -11.18 -7.19
CA TRP A 12 -15.07 -12.25 -7.58
C TRP A 12 -15.67 -13.64 -7.40
N GLY A 13 -16.42 -13.87 -6.32
CA GLY A 13 -17.07 -15.16 -6.10
C GLY A 13 -18.08 -15.49 -7.20
N THR A 14 -18.83 -14.48 -7.65
CA THR A 14 -19.82 -14.64 -8.73
C THR A 14 -19.15 -14.83 -10.10
N GLU A 15 -18.14 -14.01 -10.43
CA GLU A 15 -17.49 -14.03 -11.75
C GLU A 15 -16.54 -15.22 -11.94
N LEU A 16 -15.93 -15.71 -10.87
CA LEU A 16 -14.94 -16.81 -10.90
C LEU A 16 -15.53 -18.16 -10.48
N ASP A 17 -16.80 -18.20 -10.07
CA ASP A 17 -17.44 -19.38 -9.48
C ASP A 17 -16.64 -19.93 -8.28
N LEU A 18 -16.23 -19.02 -7.39
CA LEU A 18 -15.43 -19.30 -6.20
C LEU A 18 -16.15 -18.85 -4.93
N HIS A 19 -15.85 -19.50 -3.81
CA HIS A 19 -16.33 -19.07 -2.50
C HIS A 19 -15.18 -18.48 -1.67
N PHE A 20 -15.31 -17.21 -1.28
CA PHE A 20 -14.34 -16.51 -0.44
C PHE A 20 -14.82 -16.41 1.00
N SER A 21 -13.93 -16.64 1.97
CA SER A 21 -14.16 -16.38 3.39
C SER A 21 -13.05 -15.48 3.94
N ILE A 22 -13.43 -14.41 4.64
CA ILE A 22 -12.47 -13.57 5.36
C ILE A 22 -12.29 -14.17 6.76
N GLU A 23 -11.04 -14.42 7.14
CA GLU A 23 -10.69 -14.81 8.49
C GLU A 23 -10.00 -13.63 9.20
N GLU A 24 -10.65 -13.09 10.22
CA GLU A 24 -10.09 -12.05 11.07
C GLU A 24 -9.27 -12.66 12.19
N VAL A 25 -7.98 -12.32 12.23
CA VAL A 25 -7.03 -12.83 13.23
C VAL A 25 -6.34 -11.68 13.98
N PRO A 26 -5.84 -11.90 15.20
CA PRO A 26 -4.99 -10.95 15.90
C PRO A 26 -3.74 -10.59 15.08
N GLU A 27 -3.19 -9.39 15.27
CA GLU A 27 -2.03 -8.89 14.53
C GLU A 27 -0.80 -9.83 14.63
N SER A 28 -0.55 -10.41 15.81
CA SER A 28 0.55 -11.35 16.01
C SER A 28 0.40 -12.63 15.17
N GLU A 29 -0.83 -13.10 14.99
CA GLU A 29 -1.15 -14.26 14.18
C GLU A 29 -1.10 -13.93 12.69
N TYR A 30 -1.61 -12.76 12.29
CA TYR A 30 -1.48 -12.24 10.92
C TYR A 30 -0.01 -12.22 10.48
N GLU A 31 0.89 -11.64 11.29
CA GLU A 31 2.33 -11.59 11.01
C GLU A 31 2.98 -12.97 11.01
N ALA A 32 2.49 -13.91 11.83
CA ALA A 32 2.97 -15.29 11.82
C ALA A 32 2.59 -16.01 10.50
N ARG A 33 1.31 -15.92 10.10
CA ARG A 33 0.80 -16.50 8.86
C ARG A 33 1.44 -15.87 7.62
N LEU A 34 1.65 -14.55 7.64
CA LEU A 34 2.31 -13.84 6.55
C LEU A 34 3.75 -14.35 6.31
N ARG A 35 4.50 -14.59 7.40
CA ARG A 35 5.85 -15.15 7.36
C ARG A 35 5.90 -16.62 6.98
N SER A 36 4.99 -17.44 7.50
CA SER A 36 4.95 -18.88 7.19
C SER A 36 4.41 -19.16 5.80
N GLY A 37 3.60 -18.27 5.23
CA GLY A 37 2.84 -18.52 4.01
C GLY A 37 1.56 -19.33 4.26
N ASP A 38 1.10 -19.42 5.51
CA ASP A 38 -0.12 -20.17 5.89
C ASP A 38 -1.39 -19.34 5.62
N TYR A 39 -1.63 -19.07 4.33
CA TYR A 39 -2.79 -18.37 3.80
C TYR A 39 -2.91 -18.62 2.30
N VAL A 40 -4.10 -18.41 1.74
CA VAL A 40 -4.32 -18.42 0.28
C VAL A 40 -4.19 -17.02 -0.30
N LEU A 41 -4.87 -16.05 0.30
CA LEU A 41 -4.77 -14.62 -0.01
C LEU A 41 -4.62 -13.84 1.30
N ALA A 42 -3.69 -12.89 1.33
CA ALA A 42 -3.51 -11.98 2.45
C ALA A 42 -3.90 -10.56 2.03
N LEU A 43 -4.73 -9.91 2.84
CA LEU A 43 -5.00 -8.48 2.67
C LEU A 43 -3.77 -7.69 3.12
N TYR A 44 -2.95 -7.27 2.16
CA TYR A 44 -1.66 -6.63 2.43
C TYR A 44 -1.67 -5.16 1.95
N ALA A 45 -1.10 -4.27 2.76
CA ALA A 45 -1.00 -2.84 2.43
C ALA A 45 0.43 -2.49 1.99
N VAL A 46 0.57 -1.90 0.79
CA VAL A 46 1.83 -1.36 0.31
C VAL A 46 1.87 0.14 0.58
N THR A 47 2.86 0.61 1.34
CA THR A 47 3.02 2.03 1.68
C THR A 47 4.45 2.47 1.33
N GLY A 48 4.57 3.55 0.58
CA GLY A 48 5.86 4.18 0.28
C GLY A 48 6.42 4.90 1.51
N ALA A 49 7.74 4.86 1.68
CA ALA A 49 8.41 5.49 2.83
C ALA A 49 8.48 7.02 2.73
N TYR A 50 8.30 7.58 1.54
CA TYR A 50 8.37 9.01 1.24
C TYR A 50 7.40 9.38 0.11
N HIS A 51 7.23 10.68 -0.14
CA HIS A 51 6.24 11.22 -1.06
C HIS A 51 6.72 11.19 -2.52
N ASP A 52 6.92 9.99 -3.07
CA ASP A 52 7.30 9.75 -4.46
C ASP A 52 6.78 8.40 -4.96
N ALA A 53 6.53 8.26 -6.27
CA ALA A 53 6.10 7.00 -6.87
C ALA A 53 7.14 5.89 -6.68
N THR A 54 8.43 6.24 -6.73
CA THR A 54 9.56 5.33 -6.49
C THR A 54 9.46 4.67 -5.12
N ALA A 55 9.01 5.40 -4.10
CA ALA A 55 8.89 4.87 -2.75
C ALA A 55 7.95 3.66 -2.66
N VAL A 56 6.89 3.65 -3.48
CA VAL A 56 5.94 2.52 -3.57
C VAL A 56 6.54 1.41 -4.43
N LEU A 57 7.11 1.73 -5.58
CA LEU A 57 7.71 0.74 -6.50
C LEU A 57 8.90 0.00 -5.86
N GLU A 58 9.70 0.68 -5.04
CA GLU A 58 10.81 0.09 -4.27
C GLU A 58 10.33 -0.98 -3.27
N ARG A 59 9.10 -0.88 -2.77
CA ARG A 59 8.53 -1.93 -1.88
C ARG A 59 8.50 -3.27 -2.58
N PHE A 60 8.12 -3.33 -3.85
CA PHE A 60 8.07 -4.58 -4.60
C PHE A 60 9.45 -5.21 -4.82
N LEU A 61 10.53 -4.44 -4.66
CA LEU A 61 11.90 -4.93 -4.74
C LEU A 61 12.42 -5.46 -3.40
N ALA A 62 12.06 -4.80 -2.30
CA ALA A 62 12.62 -5.03 -0.96
C ALA A 62 11.73 -5.90 -0.06
N ASP A 63 10.42 -5.85 -0.24
CA ASP A 63 9.47 -6.55 0.60
C ASP A 63 9.49 -8.07 0.30
N PRO A 64 9.79 -8.93 1.29
CA PRO A 64 9.82 -10.38 1.08
C PRO A 64 8.42 -10.97 0.80
N TYR A 65 7.35 -10.27 1.16
CA TYR A 65 5.98 -10.74 0.97
C TYR A 65 5.42 -10.43 -0.42
N LEU A 66 5.94 -9.38 -1.06
CA LEU A 66 5.60 -9.02 -2.45
C LEU A 66 6.46 -9.83 -3.42
N ARG A 67 6.19 -11.14 -3.54
CA ARG A 67 6.98 -12.15 -4.26
C ARG A 67 7.04 -11.96 -5.79
N CYS A 68 7.42 -10.78 -6.26
CA CYS A 68 7.43 -10.46 -7.68
C CYS A 68 8.60 -11.10 -8.40
N THR A 69 8.35 -11.63 -9.59
CA THR A 69 9.36 -12.26 -10.44
C THR A 69 10.12 -11.24 -11.29
N GLU A 70 9.46 -10.13 -11.63
CA GLU A 70 10.00 -9.04 -12.47
C GLU A 70 10.91 -8.05 -11.71
N ARG A 71 11.33 -8.37 -10.48
CA ARG A 71 12.16 -7.49 -9.62
C ARG A 71 13.39 -6.93 -10.32
N ALA A 72 14.07 -7.74 -11.13
CA ALA A 72 15.28 -7.31 -11.84
C ALA A 72 14.97 -6.28 -12.95
N ALA A 73 13.88 -6.47 -13.69
CA ALA A 73 13.45 -5.55 -14.74
C ALA A 73 12.95 -4.24 -14.13
N VAL A 74 12.12 -4.31 -13.09
CA VAL A 74 11.62 -3.15 -12.34
C VAL A 74 12.78 -2.35 -11.76
N ARG A 75 13.77 -3.00 -11.14
CA ARG A 75 14.98 -2.32 -10.62
C ARG A 75 15.69 -1.50 -11.70
N ARG A 76 15.90 -2.07 -12.89
CA ARG A 76 16.56 -1.37 -14.00
C ARG A 76 15.76 -0.15 -14.47
N LEU A 77 14.43 -0.23 -14.45
CA LEU A 77 13.56 0.90 -14.80
C LEU A 77 13.67 2.02 -13.77
N LEU A 78 13.69 1.69 -12.47
CA LEU A 78 13.88 2.68 -11.41
C LEU A 78 15.26 3.34 -11.46
N GLU A 79 16.32 2.56 -11.71
CA GLU A 79 17.68 3.08 -11.90
C GLU A 79 17.76 4.04 -13.10
N ARG A 80 17.08 3.70 -14.22
CA ARG A 80 16.98 4.59 -15.38
C ARG A 80 16.17 5.85 -15.08
N ALA A 81 15.09 5.74 -14.30
CA ALA A 81 14.25 6.87 -13.92
C ALA A 81 15.00 7.86 -13.02
N ALA A 82 15.82 7.35 -12.10
CA ALA A 82 16.69 8.17 -11.25
C ALA A 82 17.78 8.92 -12.04
N ALA A 83 18.21 8.37 -13.17
CA ALA A 83 19.20 8.98 -14.07
C ALA A 83 18.57 9.82 -15.20
N ALA A 84 17.25 9.85 -15.32
CA ALA A 84 16.57 10.53 -16.42
C ALA A 84 16.63 12.07 -16.23
N PRO A 85 17.01 12.83 -17.28
CA PRO A 85 17.19 14.28 -17.16
C PRO A 85 15.88 15.06 -17.24
N VAL A 86 14.80 14.45 -17.75
CA VAL A 86 13.50 15.09 -17.96
C VAL A 86 12.42 14.32 -17.21
N LEU A 87 11.56 15.05 -16.51
CA LEU A 87 10.48 14.46 -15.70
C LEU A 87 9.53 13.57 -16.51
N SER A 88 9.26 13.91 -17.78
CA SER A 88 8.42 13.08 -18.66
C SER A 88 8.97 11.67 -18.84
N ASP A 89 10.30 11.55 -18.93
CA ASP A 89 10.97 10.27 -19.10
C ASP A 89 10.93 9.47 -17.79
N CYS A 90 11.06 10.13 -16.64
CA CYS A 90 10.86 9.49 -15.32
C CYS A 90 9.45 8.90 -15.19
N VAL A 91 8.42 9.70 -15.52
CA VAL A 91 7.01 9.27 -15.43
C VAL A 91 6.74 8.06 -16.31
N GLU A 92 7.25 8.07 -17.53
CA GLU A 92 7.10 6.97 -18.47
C GLU A 92 7.82 5.69 -18.00
N LEU A 93 8.99 5.83 -17.37
CA LEU A 93 9.70 4.69 -16.77
C LEU A 93 8.99 4.13 -15.53
N TYR A 94 8.36 4.98 -14.71
CA TYR A 94 7.52 4.53 -13.59
C TYR A 94 6.28 3.79 -14.08
N ARG A 95 5.63 4.27 -15.15
CA ARG A 95 4.51 3.59 -15.79
C ARG A 95 4.91 2.19 -16.26
N GLN A 96 6.03 2.06 -16.95
CA GLN A 96 6.55 0.76 -17.38
C GLN A 96 6.84 -0.18 -16.21
N ALA A 97 7.38 0.35 -15.10
CA ALA A 97 7.65 -0.44 -13.90
C ALA A 97 6.36 -0.93 -13.25
N GLU A 98 5.34 -0.07 -13.15
CA GLU A 98 4.01 -0.44 -12.64
C GLU A 98 3.35 -1.51 -13.52
N GLU A 99 3.42 -1.39 -14.84
CA GLU A 99 2.85 -2.37 -15.77
C GLU A 99 3.49 -3.75 -15.63
N LEU A 100 4.81 -3.82 -15.41
CA LEU A 100 5.48 -5.09 -15.11
C LEU A 100 4.99 -5.71 -13.81
N LEU A 101 4.79 -4.92 -12.76
CA LEU A 101 4.29 -5.41 -11.48
C LEU A 101 2.85 -5.92 -11.58
N LEU A 102 2.00 -5.21 -12.31
CA LEU A 102 0.60 -5.58 -12.52
C LEU A 102 0.47 -6.85 -13.39
N SER A 103 1.33 -7.01 -14.39
CA SER A 103 1.34 -8.19 -15.26
C SER A 103 1.95 -9.44 -14.61
N ASP A 104 2.77 -9.26 -13.58
CA ASP A 104 3.33 -10.36 -12.78
C ASP A 104 2.32 -10.94 -11.76
N TYR A 105 1.19 -10.25 -11.54
CA TYR A 105 0.14 -10.64 -10.58
C TYR A 105 0.64 -10.90 -9.15
N CYS A 106 1.83 -10.40 -8.78
CA CYS A 106 2.39 -10.56 -7.44
C CYS A 106 1.63 -9.76 -6.37
N PHE A 107 0.76 -8.84 -6.79
CA PHE A 107 -0.13 -8.05 -5.95
C PHE A 107 -1.35 -7.62 -6.76
N ILE A 108 -2.54 -7.64 -6.14
CA ILE A 108 -3.79 -7.21 -6.78
C ILE A 108 -4.27 -5.94 -6.06
N PRO A 109 -4.16 -4.75 -6.69
CA PRO A 109 -4.62 -3.51 -6.08
C PRO A 109 -6.15 -3.51 -5.94
N LEU A 110 -6.66 -3.36 -4.72
CA LEU A 110 -8.10 -3.29 -4.45
C LEU A 110 -8.58 -1.84 -4.28
N PHE A 111 -7.93 -1.08 -3.42
CA PHE A 111 -8.28 0.31 -3.13
C PHE A 111 -7.14 1.06 -2.46
N TYR A 112 -7.17 2.39 -2.54
CA TYR A 112 -6.28 3.26 -1.79
C TYR A 112 -6.85 3.54 -0.41
N LYS A 113 -6.06 3.32 0.64
CA LYS A 113 -6.47 3.58 2.03
C LYS A 113 -6.37 5.08 2.33
N GLN A 114 -7.48 5.72 2.66
CA GLN A 114 -7.47 7.06 3.24
C GLN A 114 -7.16 6.99 4.74
N ARG A 115 -6.26 7.85 5.23
CA ARG A 115 -5.93 7.98 6.65
C ARG A 115 -6.52 9.28 7.17
N TYR A 116 -7.28 9.20 8.26
CA TYR A 116 -7.89 10.35 8.91
C TYR A 116 -7.39 10.47 10.34
N LEU A 117 -7.15 11.70 10.79
CA LEU A 117 -6.95 12.02 12.19
C LEU A 117 -8.23 12.68 12.71
N ILE A 118 -8.88 12.06 13.70
CA ILE A 118 -10.06 12.62 14.35
C ILE A 118 -9.61 13.32 15.64
N CYS A 119 -9.86 14.63 15.72
CA CYS A 119 -9.57 15.44 16.90
C CYS A 119 -10.88 15.84 17.61
N LYS A 120 -10.84 15.92 18.95
CA LYS A 120 -11.97 16.42 19.74
C LYS A 120 -12.21 17.91 19.44
N ASN A 121 -13.46 18.36 19.46
CA ASN A 121 -13.79 19.78 19.37
C ASN A 121 -12.98 20.60 20.42
N GLY A 122 -12.38 21.69 19.96
CA GLY A 122 -11.48 22.53 20.76
C GLY A 122 -10.00 22.18 20.63
N VAL A 123 -9.64 21.04 20.05
CA VAL A 123 -8.23 20.69 19.75
C VAL A 123 -7.84 21.30 18.40
N SER A 124 -6.76 22.08 18.37
CA SER A 124 -6.16 22.65 17.15
C SER A 124 -4.65 22.42 17.12
N ASP A 125 -4.02 22.76 16.00
CA ASP A 125 -2.55 22.73 15.82
C ASP A 125 -1.91 21.35 16.05
N VAL A 126 -2.68 20.27 15.82
CA VAL A 126 -2.16 18.91 15.73
C VAL A 126 -1.71 18.67 14.28
N VAL A 127 -0.42 18.42 14.09
CA VAL A 127 0.13 18.17 12.74
C VAL A 127 0.14 16.66 12.48
N PHE A 128 -0.56 16.23 11.44
CA PHE A 128 -0.56 14.85 10.98
C PHE A 128 0.34 14.71 9.76
N ASN A 129 1.32 13.80 9.82
CA ASN A 129 2.09 13.40 8.65
C ASN A 129 1.34 12.24 7.96
N PRO A 130 0.72 12.45 6.78
CA PRO A 130 -0.08 11.43 6.11
C PRO A 130 0.75 10.26 5.57
N VAL A 131 2.07 10.45 5.40
CA VAL A 131 2.99 9.45 4.86
C VAL A 131 3.51 8.54 5.98
N SER A 132 4.10 9.12 7.03
CA SER A 132 4.65 8.33 8.16
C SER A 132 3.57 7.90 9.16
N GLY A 133 2.39 8.51 9.12
CA GLY A 133 1.35 8.32 10.14
C GLY A 133 1.67 8.95 11.48
N GLN A 134 2.77 9.71 11.59
CA GLN A 134 3.15 10.41 12.82
C GLN A 134 2.18 11.55 13.10
N VAL A 135 1.80 11.65 14.37
CA VAL A 135 1.00 12.77 14.89
C VAL A 135 1.92 13.58 15.79
N GLU A 136 2.17 14.83 15.41
CA GLU A 136 2.96 15.75 16.20
C GLU A 136 2.04 16.60 17.08
N PHE A 137 2.21 16.44 18.39
CA PHE A 137 1.45 17.16 19.42
C PHE A 137 2.22 18.37 20.00
N SER A 138 3.43 18.65 19.52
CA SER A 138 4.31 19.69 20.07
C SER A 138 3.67 21.09 20.04
N GLN A 139 2.81 21.34 19.04
CA GLN A 139 2.08 22.59 18.87
C GLN A 139 0.59 22.49 19.24
N ALA A 140 0.13 21.32 19.70
CA ALA A 140 -1.29 21.08 19.91
C ALA A 140 -1.86 22.03 20.97
N LYS A 141 -2.96 22.72 20.63
CA LYS A 141 -3.69 23.60 21.55
C LYS A 141 -5.04 22.99 21.86
N PHE A 142 -5.51 23.26 23.07
CA PHE A 142 -6.87 22.94 23.49
C PHE A 142 -7.57 24.21 23.98
N TYR A 143 -8.59 24.62 23.24
CA TYR A 143 -9.47 25.71 23.60
C TYR A 143 -10.69 25.15 24.33
N GLN A 144 -10.89 25.58 25.57
CA GLN A 144 -12.16 25.42 26.25
C GLN A 144 -13.10 26.54 25.79
N SER A 145 -14.15 26.18 25.06
CA SER A 145 -15.30 27.06 24.80
C SER A 145 -16.16 27.17 26.05
#